data_AF-A0A9E1URP1-F1
#
_entry.id   AF-A0A9E1URP1-F1
#
_cell.length_a   1.000
_cell.length_b   1.000
_cell.length_c   1.000
_cell.angle_alpha   90.00
_cell.angle_beta   90.00
_cell.angle_gamma   90.00
#
_symmetry.space_group_name_H-M   'P 1'
#
loop_
_entity.id
_entity.type
_entity.pdbx_description
1 polymer ?
#
loop_
_entity_poly.entity_id
_entity_poly.type
_entity_poly.pdbx_seq_one_letter_code
_entity_poly.pdbx_strand_id
1 'polypeptide(L)'
;MRRPTHIALGLFLLALAARSAGPLQASIAEENGVPVLVINGQRRVPQLIYHTLLTRWRSFPNVMGKGVDPSAELIKLAEAHGFHLTTVVMPVVWPKDGEPANYAELDRIMGRHIELDPQVLTIPRLIGQPPKWWLDKYLSEREKFRVAPGRGEMPERRRKSVQKYVTPTSQQWQKDYYHALRMQVRHLEAKYGEHILGYHPGCQSAGENFFPLAWDRVTPVMVGFSEPFRQGFIAYAKGRYGTIDEANKAWGKRFDSFAAIQVPTMQERVAGDLGTFRDPVKQRFVIDFMTYFQRPLTDVVIESSRIVKEETGGRKLTLAFFPSPQSGHYPLGASQGGGLGLRRVLASPHLDIVCNPYGYVDRQYGGIGLTGNMQDSVGANGKMYFIEDDTRTHLAPFNHFGKTKNMTETKAVYTRLFAQTLQRGIGRWWFDFGSGYMAQPELFDLFESMRKIRKTFPLVPFRPEVAVVFDDESPLYMRCSNEVSIHSSKMSHDFGKMGTPFARYLLSDVCAGKLPSETKVVFFMNAYKIDARQRQALHKILAASGMTAVWFYAPGYVDGEKAEAANIQRLTGIAVERIAEPLPARFTLSQALPGVPIGHEFGVKESLPTMFAVAKEQPG
;
A
#
# COMPACT_ATOMS: atom_id res chain seq x y z
N MET A 1 28.27 -48.62 -46.37
CA MET A 1 29.22 -47.54 -46.08
C MET A 1 28.57 -46.57 -45.11
N ARG A 2 29.00 -46.57 -43.85
CA ARG A 2 28.58 -45.60 -42.83
C ARG A 2 29.60 -44.46 -42.83
N ARG A 3 29.14 -43.20 -42.90
CA ARG A 3 29.91 -42.03 -42.46
C ARG A 3 29.08 -41.20 -41.48
N PRO A 4 29.65 -40.79 -40.34
CA PRO A 4 29.02 -39.99 -39.30
C PRO A 4 29.35 -38.50 -39.47
N THR A 5 28.51 -37.61 -38.91
CA THR A 5 28.91 -36.38 -38.18
C THR A 5 27.66 -35.57 -37.76
N HIS A 6 27.17 -35.79 -36.54
CA HIS A 6 26.14 -34.95 -35.88
C HIS A 6 26.63 -34.33 -34.56
N ILE A 7 27.95 -34.16 -34.37
CA ILE A 7 28.50 -33.65 -33.11
C ILE A 7 28.90 -32.16 -33.19
N ALA A 8 28.98 -31.56 -34.38
CA ALA A 8 29.42 -30.15 -34.52
C ALA A 8 28.29 -29.10 -34.41
N LEU A 9 27.01 -29.47 -34.54
CA LEU A 9 25.90 -28.49 -34.51
C LEU A 9 25.34 -28.25 -33.10
N GLY A 10 25.60 -29.16 -32.16
CA GLY A 10 25.13 -29.05 -30.76
C GLY A 10 25.94 -28.05 -29.91
N LEU A 11 27.21 -27.81 -30.27
CA LEU A 11 28.09 -26.89 -29.52
C LEU A 11 27.94 -25.42 -29.95
N PHE A 12 27.42 -25.15 -31.15
CA PHE A 12 27.21 -23.78 -31.64
C PHE A 12 25.91 -23.15 -31.11
N LEU A 13 24.89 -23.96 -30.79
CA LEU A 13 23.63 -23.48 -30.19
C LEU A 13 23.69 -23.36 -28.66
N LEU A 14 24.59 -24.08 -27.99
CA LEU A 14 24.85 -23.92 -26.55
C LEU A 14 25.74 -22.71 -26.22
N ALA A 15 26.45 -22.16 -27.21
CA ALA A 15 27.26 -20.95 -27.06
C ALA A 15 26.48 -19.63 -27.27
N LEU A 16 25.28 -19.67 -27.88
CA LEU A 16 24.41 -18.48 -28.00
C LEU A 16 23.48 -18.26 -26.79
N ALA A 17 23.49 -19.17 -25.82
CA ALA A 17 22.92 -18.95 -24.48
C ALA A 17 23.99 -18.45 -23.48
N ALA A 18 25.22 -18.20 -23.95
CA ALA A 18 26.24 -17.51 -23.17
C ALA A 18 25.90 -16.01 -23.11
N ARG A 19 25.52 -15.55 -21.92
CA ARG A 19 25.46 -14.13 -21.47
C ARG A 19 25.03 -13.14 -22.55
N SER A 20 23.80 -12.63 -22.46
CA SER A 20 23.49 -11.33 -23.06
C SER A 20 24.52 -10.33 -22.54
N ALA A 21 25.50 -9.95 -23.36
CA ALA A 21 26.65 -9.11 -22.99
C ALA A 21 26.26 -7.63 -22.78
N GLY A 22 24.99 -7.37 -22.47
CA GLY A 22 24.46 -6.06 -22.14
C GLY A 22 24.26 -5.88 -20.63
N PRO A 23 24.10 -4.63 -20.17
CA PRO A 23 23.86 -4.33 -18.76
C PRO A 23 22.60 -5.05 -18.25
N LEU A 24 22.63 -5.47 -16.97
CA LEU A 24 21.49 -6.11 -16.31
C LEU A 24 20.21 -5.30 -16.48
N GLN A 25 19.19 -5.94 -17.07
CA GLN A 25 17.87 -5.38 -17.33
C GLN A 25 16.81 -6.17 -16.58
N ALA A 26 15.93 -5.46 -15.88
CA ALA A 26 14.81 -6.01 -15.15
C ALA A 26 13.53 -5.22 -15.42
N SER A 27 12.45 -5.93 -15.69
CA SER A 27 11.15 -5.35 -16.00
C SER A 27 10.02 -6.22 -15.49
N ILE A 28 8.84 -5.62 -15.38
CA ILE A 28 7.58 -6.36 -15.29
C ILE A 28 7.02 -6.46 -16.69
N ALA A 29 6.77 -7.69 -17.15
CA ALA A 29 6.08 -7.96 -18.40
C ALA A 29 4.72 -8.60 -18.10
N GLU A 30 3.84 -8.64 -19.09
CA GLU A 30 2.60 -9.40 -19.02
C GLU A 30 2.74 -10.67 -19.85
N GLU A 31 2.47 -11.83 -19.24
CA GLU A 31 2.35 -13.12 -19.91
C GLU A 31 0.94 -13.67 -19.65
N ASN A 32 0.14 -13.85 -20.69
CA ASN A 32 -1.25 -14.34 -20.60
C ASN A 32 -2.12 -13.54 -19.60
N GLY A 33 -1.99 -12.21 -19.53
CA GLY A 33 -2.75 -11.39 -18.57
C GLY A 33 -2.25 -11.47 -17.12
N VAL A 34 -1.07 -12.06 -16.87
CA VAL A 34 -0.44 -12.12 -15.55
C VAL A 34 0.87 -11.33 -15.55
N PRO A 35 1.06 -10.38 -14.62
CA PRO A 35 2.36 -9.72 -14.44
C PRO A 35 3.44 -10.72 -14.04
N VAL A 36 4.58 -10.69 -14.72
CA VAL A 36 5.74 -11.55 -14.47
C VAL A 36 7.03 -10.74 -14.35
N LEU A 37 7.93 -11.23 -13.50
CA LEU A 37 9.28 -10.67 -13.36
C LEU A 37 10.16 -11.22 -14.48
N VAL A 38 10.76 -10.32 -15.26
CA VAL A 38 11.69 -10.64 -16.33
C VAL A 38 13.05 -10.04 -15.98
N ILE A 39 14.10 -10.86 -16.03
CA ILE A 39 15.49 -10.45 -15.86
C ILE A 39 16.26 -10.92 -17.08
N ASN A 40 16.90 -9.98 -17.79
CA ASN A 40 17.63 -10.21 -19.06
C ASN A 40 16.81 -11.03 -20.06
N GLY A 41 15.55 -10.64 -20.27
CA GLY A 41 14.63 -11.31 -21.21
C GLY A 41 14.11 -12.67 -20.74
N GLN A 42 14.50 -13.15 -19.55
CA GLN A 42 14.05 -14.43 -19.03
C GLN A 42 13.12 -14.27 -17.83
N ARG A 43 12.03 -15.04 -17.81
CA ARG A 43 11.12 -15.13 -16.67
C ARG A 43 11.86 -15.61 -15.42
N ARG A 44 11.56 -14.98 -14.28
CA ARG A 44 12.09 -15.33 -12.97
C ARG A 44 10.97 -15.42 -11.95
N VAL A 45 11.16 -16.29 -10.96
CA VAL A 45 10.22 -16.39 -9.84
C VAL A 45 10.50 -15.23 -8.88
N PRO A 46 9.54 -14.34 -8.60
CA PRO A 46 9.73 -13.17 -7.75
C PRO A 46 9.66 -13.54 -6.26
N GLN A 47 10.64 -14.32 -5.80
CA GLN A 47 10.81 -14.71 -4.40
C GLN A 47 12.15 -14.19 -3.90
N LEU A 48 12.10 -13.30 -2.90
CA LEU A 48 13.24 -12.55 -2.40
C LEU A 48 13.50 -12.84 -0.93
N ILE A 49 14.76 -12.70 -0.51
CA ILE A 49 15.14 -12.75 0.89
C ILE A 49 15.36 -11.33 1.40
N TYR A 50 14.64 -10.93 2.47
CA TYR A 50 14.95 -9.70 3.16
C TYR A 50 16.02 -9.91 4.23
N HIS A 51 16.97 -8.99 4.31
CA HIS A 51 17.95 -8.97 5.39
C HIS A 51 18.37 -7.54 5.75
N THR A 52 19.07 -7.42 6.87
CA THR A 52 19.55 -6.14 7.43
C THR A 52 21.07 -6.08 7.50
N LEU A 53 21.76 -6.98 6.78
CA LEU A 53 23.21 -7.19 6.76
C LEU A 53 24.03 -5.95 7.13
N LEU A 54 24.81 -6.03 8.21
CA LEU A 54 25.69 -4.98 8.74
C LEU A 54 25.02 -3.63 9.07
N THR A 55 23.71 -3.53 8.98
CA THR A 55 22.98 -2.32 9.33
C THR A 55 22.58 -2.31 10.79
N ARG A 56 22.37 -1.10 11.32
CA ARG A 56 21.77 -0.88 12.64
C ARG A 56 20.25 -1.13 12.69
N TRP A 57 19.61 -1.51 11.59
CA TRP A 57 18.15 -1.56 11.44
C TRP A 57 17.54 -2.91 11.85
N ARG A 58 18.18 -3.66 12.75
CA ARG A 58 17.56 -4.85 13.36
C ARG A 58 16.42 -4.42 14.26
N SER A 59 15.23 -4.95 14.01
CA SER A 59 14.04 -4.61 14.79
C SER A 59 13.85 -5.53 15.99
N PHE A 60 14.40 -6.75 15.93
CA PHE A 60 14.30 -7.75 17.00
C PHE A 60 15.68 -8.27 17.45
N PRO A 61 15.77 -8.79 18.68
CA PRO A 61 16.99 -9.43 19.17
C PRO A 61 17.46 -10.57 18.26
N ASN A 62 18.77 -10.75 18.23
CA ASN A 62 19.41 -11.90 17.58
C ASN A 62 19.08 -13.18 18.35
N VAL A 63 18.42 -14.15 17.70
CA VAL A 63 18.06 -15.45 18.30
C VAL A 63 19.08 -16.56 18.01
N MET A 64 20.10 -16.29 17.18
CA MET A 64 21.16 -17.26 16.83
C MET A 64 22.37 -17.22 17.77
N GLY A 65 22.34 -16.36 18.79
CA GLY A 65 23.42 -16.22 19.76
C GLY A 65 24.41 -15.09 19.44
N LYS A 66 25.21 -14.71 20.45
CA LYS A 66 26.22 -13.66 20.33
C LYS A 66 27.32 -14.10 19.34
N GLY A 67 27.80 -13.17 18.51
CA GLY A 67 28.89 -13.43 17.54
C GLY A 67 28.44 -13.99 16.20
N VAL A 68 27.21 -14.50 16.09
CA VAL A 68 26.60 -14.91 14.82
C VAL A 68 25.90 -13.71 14.18
N ASP A 69 26.08 -13.50 12.88
CA ASP A 69 25.29 -12.53 12.11
C ASP A 69 24.10 -13.23 11.44
N PRO A 70 22.86 -13.04 11.95
CA PRO A 70 21.67 -13.62 11.37
C PRO A 70 21.48 -13.38 9.88
N SER A 71 21.85 -12.18 9.40
CA SER A 71 21.69 -11.85 7.99
C SER A 71 22.69 -12.63 7.13
N ALA A 72 23.92 -12.83 7.62
CA ALA A 72 24.92 -13.60 6.88
C ALA A 72 24.52 -15.08 6.80
N GLU A 73 24.04 -15.67 7.89
CA GLU A 73 23.58 -17.07 7.89
C GLU A 73 22.34 -17.26 7.01
N LEU A 74 21.41 -16.30 7.04
CA LEU A 74 20.24 -16.32 6.16
C LEU A 74 20.62 -16.26 4.67
N ILE A 75 21.61 -15.42 4.30
CA ILE A 75 22.10 -15.31 2.92
C ILE A 75 22.81 -16.59 2.48
N LYS A 76 23.72 -17.15 3.29
CA LYS A 76 24.41 -18.41 2.96
C LYS A 76 23.42 -19.55 2.76
N LEU A 77 22.41 -19.63 3.62
CA LEU A 77 21.39 -20.65 3.52
C LEU A 77 20.53 -20.47 2.25
N ALA A 78 20.21 -19.22 1.90
CA ALA A 78 19.52 -18.89 0.67
C ALA A 78 20.34 -19.27 -0.57
N GLU A 79 21.61 -18.89 -0.62
CA GLU A 79 22.55 -19.21 -1.69
C GLU A 79 22.68 -20.72 -1.89
N ALA A 80 22.85 -21.48 -0.81
CA ALA A 80 22.93 -22.95 -0.85
C ALA A 80 21.67 -23.62 -1.42
N HIS A 81 20.52 -22.93 -1.36
CA HIS A 81 19.25 -23.38 -1.97
C HIS A 81 18.96 -22.68 -3.31
N GLY A 82 19.93 -21.97 -3.88
CA GLY A 82 19.86 -21.28 -5.16
C GLY A 82 18.96 -20.04 -5.18
N PHE A 83 18.72 -19.40 -4.03
CA PHE A 83 17.96 -18.16 -3.93
C PHE A 83 18.91 -16.96 -3.95
N HIS A 84 18.92 -16.24 -5.07
CA HIS A 84 19.84 -15.11 -5.30
C HIS A 84 19.14 -13.75 -5.38
N LEU A 85 17.81 -13.70 -5.28
CA LEU A 85 17.07 -12.44 -5.28
C LEU A 85 16.89 -11.97 -3.84
N THR A 86 17.23 -10.72 -3.55
CA THR A 86 17.21 -10.19 -2.18
C THR A 86 16.68 -8.77 -2.11
N THR A 87 16.32 -8.33 -0.91
CA THR A 87 16.04 -6.92 -0.60
C THR A 87 16.76 -6.55 0.70
N VAL A 88 17.41 -5.39 0.69
CA VAL A 88 18.25 -4.95 1.80
C VAL A 88 17.94 -3.51 2.15
N VAL A 89 17.71 -3.24 3.43
CA VAL A 89 17.50 -1.86 3.89
C VAL A 89 18.82 -1.09 3.87
N MET A 90 18.80 0.12 3.32
CA MET A 90 19.93 1.04 3.32
C MET A 90 19.46 2.46 3.65
N PRO A 91 20.23 3.25 4.41
CA PRO A 91 19.96 4.67 4.51
C PRO A 91 20.22 5.35 3.17
N VAL A 92 19.51 6.44 2.88
CA VAL A 92 19.96 7.38 1.84
C VAL A 92 21.15 8.17 2.38
N VAL A 93 22.20 8.31 1.57
CA VAL A 93 23.39 9.10 1.94
C VAL A 93 23.16 10.55 1.55
N TRP A 94 23.14 11.42 2.57
CA TRP A 94 23.00 12.86 2.41
C TRP A 94 24.35 13.51 2.71
N PRO A 95 25.08 14.00 1.71
CA PRO A 95 26.27 14.82 1.99
C PRO A 95 25.83 16.10 2.69
N LYS A 96 26.58 16.48 3.71
CA LYS A 96 26.44 17.80 4.33
C LYS A 96 27.09 18.84 3.41
N ASP A 97 26.60 20.07 3.43
CA ASP A 97 27.07 21.11 2.51
C ASP A 97 28.61 21.24 2.52
N GLY A 98 29.22 21.11 1.33
CA GLY A 98 30.67 21.18 1.15
C GLY A 98 31.45 19.93 1.55
N GLU A 99 30.80 18.89 2.09
CA GLU A 99 31.41 17.62 2.44
C GLU A 99 31.12 16.57 1.32
N PRO A 100 32.09 15.70 0.98
CA PRO A 100 31.85 14.64 0.00
C PRO A 100 30.86 13.61 0.54
N ALA A 101 30.10 12.97 -0.36
CA ALA A 101 29.22 11.87 0.01
C ALA A 101 30.05 10.67 0.53
N ASN A 102 29.67 10.13 1.69
CA ASN A 102 30.33 8.97 2.29
C ASN A 102 29.50 7.70 2.09
N TYR A 103 29.92 6.86 1.15
CA TYR A 103 29.25 5.59 0.82
C TYR A 103 29.87 4.37 1.49
N ALA A 104 30.80 4.54 2.45
CA ALA A 104 31.53 3.40 3.05
C ALA A 104 30.62 2.33 3.69
N GLU A 105 29.52 2.74 4.34
CA GLU A 105 28.57 1.78 4.91
C GLU A 105 27.88 0.95 3.82
N LEU A 106 27.42 1.59 2.74
CA LEU A 106 26.78 0.92 1.59
C LEU A 106 27.75 -0.01 0.88
N ASP A 107 28.97 0.46 0.64
CA ASP A 107 30.02 -0.31 -0.04
C ASP A 107 30.38 -1.58 0.73
N ARG A 108 30.44 -1.47 2.06
CA ARG A 108 30.67 -2.62 2.94
C ARG A 108 29.48 -3.59 2.93
N ILE A 109 28.25 -3.09 2.90
CA ILE A 109 27.04 -3.95 2.79
C ILE A 109 27.07 -4.70 1.44
N MET A 110 27.25 -3.99 0.33
CA MET A 110 27.29 -4.59 -1.01
C MET A 110 28.46 -5.55 -1.17
N GLY A 111 29.66 -5.16 -0.74
CA GLY A 111 30.85 -6.01 -0.78
C GLY A 111 30.64 -7.30 0.02
N ARG A 112 30.12 -7.19 1.26
CA ARG A 112 29.82 -8.37 2.08
C ARG A 112 28.71 -9.23 1.48
N HIS A 113 27.71 -8.64 0.85
CA HIS A 113 26.63 -9.38 0.22
C HIS A 113 27.15 -10.23 -0.95
N ILE A 114 27.94 -9.62 -1.84
CA ILE A 114 28.55 -10.28 -3.00
C ILE A 114 29.56 -11.36 -2.55
N GLU A 115 30.28 -11.13 -1.44
CA GLU A 115 31.16 -12.15 -0.85
C GLU A 115 30.37 -13.39 -0.38
N LEU A 116 29.17 -13.19 0.17
CA LEU A 116 28.32 -14.27 0.65
C LEU A 116 27.53 -14.97 -0.47
N ASP A 117 27.13 -14.23 -1.49
CA ASP A 117 26.45 -14.74 -2.68
C ASP A 117 26.94 -13.97 -3.92
N PRO A 118 27.91 -14.52 -4.67
CA PRO A 118 28.42 -13.89 -5.89
C PRO A 118 27.40 -13.74 -7.03
N GLN A 119 26.25 -14.39 -6.95
CA GLN A 119 25.18 -14.32 -7.95
C GLN A 119 24.04 -13.39 -7.53
N VAL A 120 24.15 -12.72 -6.38
CA VAL A 120 23.06 -11.93 -5.81
C VAL A 120 22.59 -10.83 -6.76
N LEU A 121 21.26 -10.71 -6.87
CA LEU A 121 20.55 -9.55 -7.41
C LEU A 121 19.69 -8.94 -6.31
N THR A 122 20.06 -7.77 -5.83
CA THR A 122 19.43 -7.13 -4.67
C THR A 122 18.60 -5.91 -5.05
N ILE A 123 17.58 -5.63 -4.26
CA ILE A 123 16.80 -4.39 -4.28
C ILE A 123 17.16 -3.59 -3.03
N PRO A 124 17.94 -2.49 -3.14
CA PRO A 124 18.15 -1.57 -2.03
C PRO A 124 16.85 -0.87 -1.66
N ARG A 125 16.37 -1.08 -0.43
CA ARG A 125 15.28 -0.32 0.21
C ARG A 125 15.86 0.92 0.84
N LEU A 126 15.74 2.04 0.12
CA LEU A 126 16.38 3.32 0.43
C LEU A 126 15.48 4.15 1.35
N ILE A 127 15.87 4.30 2.61
CA ILE A 127 15.10 5.06 3.61
C ILE A 127 15.46 6.55 3.51
N GLY A 128 14.54 7.34 2.93
CA GLY A 128 14.68 8.78 2.65
C GLY A 128 14.47 9.72 3.85
N GLN A 129 14.62 9.22 5.08
CA GLN A 129 14.57 10.09 6.26
C GLN A 129 15.81 11.00 6.29
N PRO A 130 15.65 12.31 6.47
CA PRO A 130 16.79 13.21 6.52
C PRO A 130 17.66 12.93 7.76
N PRO A 131 18.98 13.16 7.67
CA PRO A 131 19.87 13.06 8.81
C PRO A 131 19.59 14.16 9.83
N LYS A 132 20.06 13.96 11.07
CA LYS A 132 19.86 14.90 12.18
C LYS A 132 20.35 16.32 11.85
N TRP A 133 21.52 16.46 11.23
CA TRP A 133 22.07 17.79 10.87
C TRP A 133 21.13 18.56 9.94
N TRP A 134 20.48 17.88 9.00
CA TRP A 134 19.55 18.50 8.06
C TRP A 134 18.31 18.97 8.80
N LEU A 135 17.75 18.11 9.67
CA LEU A 135 16.60 18.44 10.49
C LEU A 135 16.89 19.62 11.43
N ASP A 136 18.09 19.71 12.00
CA ASP A 136 18.49 20.80 12.90
C ASP A 136 18.70 22.12 12.14
N LYS A 137 19.18 22.07 10.89
CA LYS A 137 19.31 23.24 10.01
C LYS A 137 17.94 23.76 9.54
N TYR A 138 17.03 22.86 9.17
CA TYR A 138 15.75 23.18 8.54
C TYR A 138 14.56 22.88 9.48
N LEU A 139 14.53 23.52 10.65
CA LEU A 139 13.50 23.28 11.68
C LEU A 139 12.07 23.54 11.18
N SER A 140 11.87 24.52 10.29
CA SER A 140 10.56 24.88 9.70
C SER A 140 9.97 23.78 8.82
N GLU A 141 10.83 22.91 8.27
CA GLU A 141 10.46 21.87 7.32
C GLU A 141 9.99 20.57 8.00
N ARG A 142 10.12 20.49 9.33
CA ARG A 142 9.69 19.32 10.10
C ARG A 142 8.17 19.15 10.05
N GLU A 143 7.73 17.90 10.12
CA GLU A 143 6.31 17.60 10.25
C GLU A 143 5.78 18.09 11.61
N LYS A 144 4.58 18.67 11.61
CA LYS A 144 3.95 19.18 12.84
C LYS A 144 2.83 18.25 13.26
N PHE A 145 3.05 17.54 14.37
CA PHE A 145 2.07 16.64 14.96
C PHE A 145 1.23 17.35 16.01
N ARG A 146 -0.10 17.17 15.96
CA ARG A 146 -1.02 17.60 17.01
C ARG A 146 -1.86 16.40 17.45
N VAL A 147 -2.03 16.22 18.76
CA VAL A 147 -2.89 15.14 19.29
C VAL A 147 -4.35 15.47 18.94
N ALA A 148 -5.13 14.45 18.61
CA ALA A 148 -6.54 14.60 18.27
C ALA A 148 -7.33 15.38 19.35
N PRO A 149 -8.37 16.16 18.97
CA PRO A 149 -9.21 16.88 19.91
C PRO A 149 -9.76 15.99 21.04
N GLY A 150 -9.85 16.53 22.26
CA GLY A 150 -10.34 15.80 23.43
C GLY A 150 -9.35 14.80 24.04
N ARG A 151 -8.10 14.78 23.57
CA ARG A 151 -7.01 13.98 24.15
C ARG A 151 -6.01 14.89 24.87
N GLY A 152 -5.28 14.32 25.82
CA GLY A 152 -4.18 15.00 26.51
C GLY A 152 -2.96 15.24 25.61
N GLU A 153 -1.89 15.74 26.20
CA GLU A 153 -0.64 15.99 25.47
C GLU A 153 0.04 14.70 25.01
N MET A 154 0.85 14.81 23.94
CA MET A 154 1.66 13.69 23.46
C MET A 154 2.75 13.37 24.48
N PRO A 155 2.85 12.12 24.97
CA PRO A 155 3.91 11.74 25.91
C PRO A 155 5.31 12.04 25.35
N GLU A 156 6.23 12.46 26.22
CA GLU A 156 7.58 12.90 25.83
C GLU A 156 8.33 11.88 24.96
N ARG A 157 8.26 10.60 25.32
CA ARG A 157 8.88 9.52 24.55
C ARG A 157 8.35 9.45 23.11
N ARG A 158 7.05 9.68 22.91
CA ARG A 158 6.44 9.74 21.57
C ARG A 158 6.80 11.02 20.84
N ARG A 159 6.85 12.16 21.54
CA ARG A 159 7.30 13.42 20.96
C ARG A 159 8.71 13.30 20.38
N LYS A 160 9.64 12.69 21.11
CA LYS A 160 11.00 12.41 20.60
C LYS A 160 11.01 11.48 19.40
N SER A 161 10.14 10.46 19.35
CA SER A 161 10.12 9.49 18.25
C SER A 161 9.61 10.06 16.93
N VAL A 162 8.87 11.17 16.96
CA VAL A 162 8.33 11.82 15.76
C VAL A 162 9.12 13.03 15.25
N GLN A 163 10.07 13.56 16.04
CA GLN A 163 10.91 14.71 15.64
C GLN A 163 11.82 14.43 14.43
N LYS A 164 12.00 13.16 14.07
CA LYS A 164 12.78 12.73 12.91
C LYS A 164 12.06 12.90 11.58
N TYR A 165 10.74 13.17 11.58
CA TYR A 165 9.95 13.26 10.37
C TYR A 165 9.95 14.68 9.81
N VAL A 166 10.27 14.76 8.52
CA VAL A 166 10.09 15.93 7.67
C VAL A 166 8.72 15.88 7.00
N THR A 167 8.16 17.04 6.68
CA THR A 167 6.90 17.10 5.96
C THR A 167 7.15 16.81 4.46
N PRO A 168 6.36 15.93 3.81
CA PRO A 168 6.60 15.54 2.41
C PRO A 168 6.33 16.68 1.41
N THR A 169 5.79 17.81 1.86
CA THR A 169 5.55 19.03 1.08
C THR A 169 6.72 20.01 1.09
N SER A 170 7.74 19.77 1.92
CA SER A 170 8.93 20.61 1.99
C SER A 170 9.68 20.56 0.65
N GLN A 171 9.68 21.68 -0.08
CA GLN A 171 10.42 21.81 -1.34
C GLN A 171 11.93 21.67 -1.14
N GLN A 172 12.43 22.20 0.00
CA GLN A 172 13.83 22.05 0.36
C GLN A 172 14.19 20.58 0.59
N TRP A 173 13.38 19.84 1.35
CA TRP A 173 13.59 18.42 1.55
C TRP A 173 13.50 17.64 0.25
N GLN A 174 12.47 17.88 -0.57
CA GLN A 174 12.31 17.22 -1.87
C GLN A 174 13.55 17.41 -2.73
N LYS A 175 14.03 18.66 -2.88
CA LYS A 175 15.23 18.98 -3.64
C LYS A 175 16.44 18.19 -3.14
N ASP A 176 16.71 18.22 -1.84
CA ASP A 176 17.89 17.59 -1.25
C ASP A 176 17.79 16.06 -1.26
N TYR A 177 16.59 15.51 -0.97
CA TYR A 177 16.31 14.08 -1.02
C TYR A 177 16.46 13.53 -2.45
N TYR A 178 15.89 14.19 -3.45
CA TYR A 178 16.00 13.77 -4.84
C TYR A 178 17.43 13.87 -5.35
N HIS A 179 18.17 14.90 -4.94
CA HIS A 179 19.59 15.00 -5.24
C HIS A 179 20.39 13.85 -4.61
N ALA A 180 20.16 13.57 -3.33
CA ALA A 180 20.79 12.45 -2.62
C ALA A 180 20.45 11.10 -3.25
N LEU A 181 19.19 10.88 -3.63
CA LEU A 181 18.73 9.69 -4.32
C LEU A 181 19.45 9.50 -5.66
N ARG A 182 19.55 10.55 -6.49
CA ARG A 182 20.28 10.51 -7.76
C ARG A 182 21.74 10.11 -7.56
N MET A 183 22.44 10.76 -6.63
CA MET A 183 23.84 10.46 -6.36
C MET A 183 24.04 9.02 -5.88
N GLN A 184 23.19 8.55 -4.98
CA GLN A 184 23.29 7.19 -4.45
C GLN A 184 22.97 6.13 -5.51
N VAL A 185 21.96 6.35 -6.36
CA VAL A 185 21.68 5.44 -7.49
C VAL A 185 22.88 5.40 -8.44
N ARG A 186 23.46 6.55 -8.81
CA ARG A 186 24.69 6.60 -9.65
C ARG A 186 25.85 5.83 -9.03
N HIS A 187 26.08 6.00 -7.73
CA HIS A 187 27.14 5.30 -7.01
C HIS A 187 26.94 3.77 -7.05
N LEU A 188 25.72 3.31 -6.73
CA LEU A 188 25.39 1.89 -6.73
C LEU A 188 25.44 1.28 -8.14
N GLU A 189 24.94 1.97 -9.16
CA GLU A 189 25.02 1.51 -10.55
C GLU A 189 26.47 1.44 -11.05
N ALA A 190 27.30 2.46 -10.76
CA ALA A 190 28.68 2.53 -11.24
C ALA A 190 29.56 1.40 -10.69
N LYS A 191 29.31 0.96 -9.44
CA LYS A 191 30.16 -0.02 -8.76
C LYS A 191 29.54 -1.42 -8.69
N TYR A 192 28.21 -1.50 -8.64
CA TYR A 192 27.47 -2.73 -8.35
C TYR A 192 26.28 -2.96 -9.29
N GLY A 193 26.15 -2.23 -10.40
CA GLY A 193 24.96 -2.27 -11.26
C GLY A 193 24.58 -3.66 -11.79
N GLU A 194 25.53 -4.60 -11.90
CA GLU A 194 25.28 -6.01 -12.26
C GLU A 194 24.61 -6.82 -11.14
N HIS A 195 24.63 -6.32 -9.91
CA HIS A 195 24.02 -6.92 -8.71
C HIS A 195 22.78 -6.15 -8.23
N ILE A 196 22.37 -5.07 -8.90
CA ILE A 196 21.18 -4.30 -8.53
C ILE A 196 20.01 -4.67 -9.45
N LEU A 197 18.97 -5.28 -8.88
CA LEU A 197 17.74 -5.65 -9.58
C LEU A 197 16.80 -4.46 -9.80
N GLY A 198 16.79 -3.54 -8.83
CA GLY A 198 15.83 -2.45 -8.75
C GLY A 198 16.06 -1.63 -7.49
N TYR A 199 15.28 -0.58 -7.31
CA TYR A 199 15.34 0.29 -6.14
C TYR A 199 13.97 0.42 -5.49
N HIS A 200 13.97 0.49 -4.16
CA HIS A 200 12.77 0.70 -3.35
C HIS A 200 12.93 1.95 -2.49
N PRO A 201 12.76 3.15 -3.06
CA PRO A 201 12.74 4.39 -2.28
C PRO A 201 11.51 4.42 -1.35
N GLY A 202 11.73 4.81 -0.10
CA GLY A 202 10.66 4.92 0.89
C GLY A 202 10.88 6.10 1.83
N CYS A 203 9.80 6.75 2.24
CA CYS A 203 9.82 7.83 3.21
C CYS A 203 8.79 7.63 4.32
N GLN A 204 8.78 8.54 5.30
CA GLN A 204 7.87 8.52 6.45
C GLN A 204 7.94 7.22 7.28
N SER A 205 6.81 6.77 7.82
CA SER A 205 6.72 5.66 8.77
C SER A 205 7.30 4.39 8.17
N ALA A 206 8.40 3.88 8.74
CA ALA A 206 9.10 2.68 8.27
C ALA A 206 9.51 2.67 6.77
N GLY A 207 9.48 3.81 6.08
CA GLY A 207 9.66 3.85 4.62
C GLY A 207 8.44 3.35 3.84
N GLU A 208 7.25 3.35 4.45
CA GLU A 208 6.01 2.81 3.87
C GLU A 208 5.11 3.88 3.22
N ASN A 209 5.57 5.13 3.13
CA ASN A 209 4.90 6.22 2.43
C ASN A 209 3.47 6.52 2.92
N PHE A 210 3.24 6.41 4.23
CA PHE A 210 2.05 6.93 4.92
C PHE A 210 2.47 7.80 6.11
N PHE A 211 1.59 8.71 6.55
CA PHE A 211 1.92 9.65 7.62
C PHE A 211 2.20 8.94 8.96
N PRO A 212 3.25 9.34 9.70
CA PRO A 212 3.63 8.68 10.95
C PRO A 212 2.50 8.69 11.98
N LEU A 213 2.38 7.56 12.70
CA LEU A 213 1.39 7.34 13.75
C LEU A 213 -0.09 7.35 13.30
N ALA A 214 -0.39 7.32 11.99
CA ALA A 214 -1.78 7.26 11.49
C ALA A 214 -2.57 6.04 12.02
N TRP A 215 -1.90 4.94 12.33
CA TRP A 215 -2.49 3.71 12.89
C TRP A 215 -2.56 3.70 14.43
N ASP A 216 -1.97 4.68 15.11
CA ASP A 216 -1.80 4.66 16.56
C ASP A 216 -3.11 4.96 17.30
N ARG A 217 -3.64 3.96 17.99
CA ARG A 217 -4.88 4.06 18.77
C ARG A 217 -4.70 4.70 20.14
N VAL A 218 -3.48 4.70 20.68
CA VAL A 218 -3.18 5.19 22.03
C VAL A 218 -3.01 6.71 22.01
N THR A 219 -2.31 7.22 21.00
CA THR A 219 -2.12 8.66 20.82
C THR A 219 -2.41 9.04 19.37
N PRO A 220 -3.69 9.11 18.96
CA PRO A 220 -4.06 9.54 17.63
C PRO A 220 -3.58 10.96 17.38
N VAL A 221 -2.86 11.17 16.28
CA VAL A 221 -2.31 12.48 15.90
C VAL A 221 -2.76 12.89 14.51
N MET A 222 -2.83 14.19 14.29
CA MET A 222 -3.01 14.81 12.98
C MET A 222 -1.72 15.50 12.56
N VAL A 223 -1.50 15.57 11.25
CA VAL A 223 -0.37 16.26 10.60
C VAL A 223 -0.87 17.26 9.55
N GLY A 224 0.04 17.89 8.81
CA GLY A 224 -0.33 18.90 7.81
C GLY A 224 -0.69 20.24 8.44
N PHE A 225 0.07 20.63 9.46
CA PHE A 225 0.04 21.96 10.09
C PHE A 225 1.36 22.73 9.89
N SER A 226 2.35 22.13 9.21
CA SER A 226 3.63 22.77 8.91
C SER A 226 3.43 23.88 7.86
N GLU A 227 4.32 24.87 7.87
CA GLU A 227 4.26 25.97 6.90
C GLU A 227 4.42 25.48 5.45
N PRO A 228 5.33 24.54 5.13
CA PRO A 228 5.39 23.98 3.77
C PRO A 228 4.09 23.30 3.33
N PHE A 229 3.36 22.66 4.26
CA PHE A 229 2.04 22.08 3.94
C PHE A 229 1.01 23.14 3.59
N ARG A 230 0.99 24.26 4.34
CA ARG A 230 0.12 25.41 4.05
C ARG A 230 0.47 26.02 2.70
N GLN A 231 1.75 26.21 2.39
CA GLN A 231 2.22 26.74 1.10
C GLN A 231 1.82 25.84 -0.07
N GLY A 232 1.96 24.52 0.08
CA GLY A 232 1.52 23.60 -0.96
C GLY A 232 -0.01 23.57 -1.13
N PHE A 233 -0.79 23.74 -0.05
CA PHE A 233 -2.24 23.91 -0.15
C PHE A 233 -2.62 25.22 -0.86
N ILE A 234 -1.87 26.30 -0.62
CA ILE A 234 -2.03 27.56 -1.36
C ILE A 234 -1.76 27.34 -2.86
N ALA A 235 -0.71 26.62 -3.22
CA ALA A 235 -0.41 26.30 -4.62
C ALA A 235 -1.53 25.47 -5.27
N TYR A 236 -2.06 24.49 -4.53
CA TYR A 236 -3.23 23.72 -4.95
C TYR A 236 -4.45 24.63 -5.20
N ALA A 237 -4.76 25.54 -4.26
CA ALA A 237 -5.89 26.45 -4.39
C ALA A 237 -5.74 27.40 -5.59
N LYS A 238 -4.55 27.96 -5.80
CA LYS A 238 -4.24 28.78 -6.98
C LYS A 238 -4.49 28.02 -8.28
N GLY A 239 -3.99 26.79 -8.38
CA GLY A 239 -4.17 25.96 -9.57
C GLY A 239 -5.62 25.54 -9.81
N ARG A 240 -6.42 25.36 -8.74
CA ARG A 240 -7.82 24.94 -8.83
C ARG A 240 -8.79 26.08 -9.14
N TYR A 241 -8.57 27.26 -8.54
CA TYR A 241 -9.55 28.36 -8.57
C TYR A 241 -9.08 29.58 -9.37
N GLY A 242 -7.78 29.71 -9.65
CA GLY A 242 -7.21 30.87 -10.34
C GLY A 242 -7.12 32.13 -9.47
N THR A 243 -8.23 32.54 -8.85
CA THR A 243 -8.33 33.75 -8.00
C THR A 243 -8.75 33.43 -6.57
N ILE A 244 -8.45 34.34 -5.64
CA ILE A 244 -8.85 34.18 -4.23
C ILE A 244 -10.37 34.33 -4.05
N ASP A 245 -11.03 35.14 -4.87
CA ASP A 245 -12.48 35.34 -4.81
C ASP A 245 -13.24 34.07 -5.19
N GLU A 246 -12.80 33.35 -6.22
CA GLU A 246 -13.41 32.07 -6.60
C GLU A 246 -13.15 30.99 -5.54
N ALA A 247 -11.96 30.97 -4.92
CA ALA A 247 -11.68 30.07 -3.79
C ALA A 247 -12.58 30.39 -2.58
N ASN A 248 -12.68 31.66 -2.20
CA ASN A 248 -13.54 32.14 -1.10
C ASN A 248 -15.01 31.78 -1.33
N LYS A 249 -15.50 32.00 -2.55
CA LYS A 249 -16.86 31.65 -2.98
C LYS A 249 -17.11 30.15 -2.87
N ALA A 250 -16.20 29.33 -3.39
CA ALA A 250 -16.33 27.87 -3.33
C ALA A 250 -16.24 27.33 -1.91
N TRP A 251 -15.50 28.00 -1.03
CA TRP A 251 -15.25 27.55 0.34
C TRP A 251 -16.22 28.14 1.37
N GLY A 252 -17.01 29.15 1.01
CA GLY A 252 -17.79 29.92 1.99
C GLY A 252 -16.90 30.57 3.05
N LYS A 253 -15.68 30.98 2.66
CA LYS A 253 -14.67 31.60 3.53
C LYS A 253 -14.33 33.00 3.02
N ARG A 254 -13.61 33.77 3.83
CA ARG A 254 -13.07 35.08 3.46
C ARG A 254 -11.60 35.16 3.83
N PHE A 255 -10.75 35.06 2.81
CA PHE A 255 -9.32 35.35 2.88
C PHE A 255 -9.01 36.53 1.97
N ASP A 256 -8.25 37.51 2.45
CA ASP A 256 -7.93 38.72 1.66
C ASP A 256 -6.95 38.43 0.51
N SER A 257 -6.21 37.33 0.60
CA SER A 257 -5.30 36.87 -0.46
C SER A 257 -5.02 35.37 -0.31
N PHE A 258 -4.45 34.75 -1.34
CA PHE A 258 -3.94 33.38 -1.24
C PHE A 258 -2.92 33.21 -0.11
N ALA A 259 -2.09 34.22 0.18
CA ALA A 259 -1.09 34.14 1.25
C ALA A 259 -1.72 34.08 2.66
N ALA A 260 -2.96 34.57 2.82
CA ALA A 260 -3.69 34.55 4.09
C ALA A 260 -4.33 33.19 4.40
N ILE A 261 -4.45 32.29 3.42
CA ILE A 261 -5.07 30.97 3.59
C ILE A 261 -4.36 30.20 4.70
N GLN A 262 -5.15 29.72 5.67
CA GLN A 262 -4.71 28.77 6.68
C GLN A 262 -5.11 27.35 6.28
N VAL A 263 -4.49 26.34 6.89
CA VAL A 263 -5.00 24.97 6.78
C VAL A 263 -6.22 24.79 7.71
N PRO A 264 -7.14 23.85 7.43
CA PRO A 264 -8.25 23.57 8.34
C PRO A 264 -7.75 23.21 9.74
N THR A 265 -8.44 23.76 10.74
CA THR A 265 -8.26 23.42 12.15
C THR A 265 -8.58 21.95 12.41
N MET A 266 -8.14 21.42 13.55
CA MET A 266 -8.50 20.04 13.93
C MET A 266 -10.01 19.87 14.10
N GLN A 267 -10.70 20.89 14.63
CA GLN A 267 -12.15 20.86 14.80
C GLN A 267 -12.88 20.81 13.45
N GLU A 268 -12.47 21.61 12.48
CA GLU A 268 -13.03 21.55 11.12
C GLU A 268 -12.81 20.18 10.45
N ARG A 269 -11.69 19.50 10.73
CA ARG A 269 -11.39 18.17 10.15
C ARG A 269 -12.26 17.06 10.75
N VAL A 270 -12.52 17.09 12.07
CA VAL A 270 -13.38 16.10 12.75
C VAL A 270 -14.87 16.43 12.67
N ALA A 271 -15.24 17.63 12.22
CA ALA A 271 -16.64 17.99 11.98
C ALA A 271 -17.20 17.30 10.73
N GLY A 272 -18.43 16.80 10.84
CA GLY A 272 -19.25 16.34 9.72
C GLY A 272 -20.66 16.90 9.87
N ASP A 273 -21.00 17.91 9.06
CA ASP A 273 -22.27 18.65 9.19
C ASP A 273 -23.49 17.79 8.85
N LEU A 274 -23.27 16.65 8.20
CA LEU A 274 -24.29 15.67 7.84
C LEU A 274 -24.08 14.35 8.60
N GLY A 275 -23.60 14.43 9.84
CA GLY A 275 -23.27 13.31 10.71
C GLY A 275 -21.84 12.83 10.47
N THR A 276 -21.66 11.67 9.83
CA THR A 276 -20.31 11.19 9.46
C THR A 276 -19.79 11.86 8.18
N PHE A 277 -20.70 12.39 7.35
CA PHE A 277 -20.38 13.02 6.07
C PHE A 277 -20.16 14.52 6.19
N ARG A 278 -19.26 15.03 5.35
CA ARG A 278 -19.09 16.45 5.11
C ARG A 278 -20.17 16.94 4.16
N ASP A 279 -20.74 18.10 4.44
CA ASP A 279 -21.58 18.82 3.48
C ASP A 279 -20.68 19.33 2.34
N PRO A 280 -20.86 18.90 1.08
CA PRO A 280 -19.97 19.31 0.01
C PRO A 280 -20.03 20.82 -0.30
N VAL A 281 -21.13 21.49 0.03
CA VAL A 281 -21.25 22.94 -0.15
C VAL A 281 -20.61 23.67 1.03
N LYS A 282 -20.99 23.33 2.27
CA LYS A 282 -20.54 24.07 3.47
C LYS A 282 -19.11 23.76 3.90
N GLN A 283 -18.63 22.55 3.63
CA GLN A 283 -17.34 22.06 4.10
C GLN A 283 -16.35 21.81 2.94
N ARG A 284 -16.56 22.46 1.79
CA ARG A 284 -15.69 22.34 0.60
C ARG A 284 -14.22 22.62 0.91
N PHE A 285 -13.95 23.62 1.75
CA PHE A 285 -12.61 23.97 2.21
C PHE A 285 -11.85 22.76 2.80
N VAL A 286 -12.53 21.96 3.62
CA VAL A 286 -11.94 20.77 4.26
C VAL A 286 -11.81 19.62 3.26
N ILE A 287 -12.81 19.42 2.38
CA ILE A 287 -12.75 18.39 1.33
C ILE A 287 -11.58 18.64 0.38
N ASP A 288 -11.40 19.88 -0.06
CA ASP A 288 -10.29 20.29 -0.93
C ASP A 288 -8.94 20.16 -0.22
N PHE A 289 -8.86 20.52 1.06
CA PHE A 289 -7.67 20.28 1.86
C PHE A 289 -7.37 18.77 1.96
N MET A 290 -8.36 17.93 2.28
CA MET A 290 -8.16 16.47 2.38
C MET A 290 -7.80 15.86 1.02
N THR A 291 -8.28 16.42 -0.08
CA THR A 291 -7.89 16.05 -1.45
C THR A 291 -6.42 16.39 -1.70
N TYR A 292 -5.99 17.62 -1.38
CA TYR A 292 -4.60 18.02 -1.46
C TYR A 292 -3.71 17.17 -0.54
N PHE A 293 -4.16 16.85 0.67
CA PHE A 293 -3.43 16.11 1.70
C PHE A 293 -2.91 14.74 1.24
N GLN A 294 -3.53 14.12 0.23
CA GLN A 294 -3.09 12.83 -0.34
C GLN A 294 -1.96 12.98 -1.37
N ARG A 295 -1.80 14.18 -1.96
CA ARG A 295 -0.87 14.40 -3.08
C ARG A 295 0.59 14.27 -2.68
N PRO A 296 1.09 14.86 -1.57
CA PRO A 296 2.52 14.93 -1.31
C PRO A 296 3.22 13.57 -1.26
N LEU A 297 2.64 12.59 -0.57
CA LEU A 297 3.23 11.24 -0.49
C LEU A 297 3.16 10.50 -1.83
N THR A 298 2.04 10.65 -2.54
CA THR A 298 1.87 10.11 -3.89
C THR A 298 2.92 10.67 -4.85
N ASP A 299 3.12 11.99 -4.83
CA ASP A 299 4.05 12.70 -5.72
C ASP A 299 5.49 12.30 -5.40
N VAL A 300 5.86 12.18 -4.11
CA VAL A 300 7.18 11.70 -3.70
C VAL A 300 7.47 10.30 -4.23
N VAL A 301 6.49 9.39 -4.16
CA VAL A 301 6.64 8.02 -4.68
C VAL A 301 6.85 8.04 -6.19
N ILE A 302 5.99 8.75 -6.94
CA ILE A 302 6.07 8.82 -8.40
C ILE A 302 7.39 9.46 -8.84
N GLU A 303 7.80 10.55 -8.20
CA GLU A 303 9.03 11.28 -8.55
C GLU A 303 10.28 10.48 -8.19
N SER A 304 10.29 9.78 -7.05
CA SER A 304 11.41 8.88 -6.70
C SER A 304 11.56 7.74 -7.70
N SER A 305 10.45 7.15 -8.14
CA SER A 305 10.46 6.12 -9.19
C SER A 305 10.95 6.69 -10.52
N ARG A 306 10.50 7.89 -10.91
CA ARG A 306 10.94 8.57 -12.13
C ARG A 306 12.45 8.80 -12.12
N ILE A 307 12.99 9.31 -11.02
CA ILE A 307 14.42 9.51 -10.81
C ILE A 307 15.20 8.21 -11.02
N VAL A 308 14.78 7.11 -10.38
CA VAL A 308 15.43 5.81 -10.57
C VAL A 308 15.40 5.39 -12.04
N LYS A 309 14.27 5.54 -12.72
CA LYS A 309 14.16 5.20 -14.15
C LYS A 309 15.10 6.04 -15.01
N GLU A 310 15.22 7.34 -14.75
CA GLU A 310 16.16 8.20 -15.48
C GLU A 310 17.62 7.80 -15.26
N GLU A 311 18.04 7.66 -14.00
CA GLU A 311 19.43 7.36 -13.65
C GLU A 311 19.87 5.97 -14.12
N THR A 312 18.91 5.07 -14.36
CA THR A 312 19.17 3.70 -14.81
C THR A 312 18.84 3.45 -16.27
N GLY A 313 18.42 4.49 -17.02
CA GLY A 313 17.97 4.35 -18.40
C GLY A 313 16.80 3.36 -18.56
N GLY A 314 15.93 3.27 -17.55
CA GLY A 314 14.77 2.39 -17.51
C GLY A 314 15.08 0.90 -17.27
N ARG A 315 16.36 0.52 -17.08
CA ARG A 315 16.78 -0.89 -16.96
C ARG A 315 16.45 -1.54 -15.62
N LYS A 316 16.16 -0.75 -14.59
CA LYS A 316 15.96 -1.24 -13.21
C LYS A 316 14.50 -1.14 -12.78
N LEU A 317 14.09 -2.04 -11.91
CA LEU A 317 12.76 -2.00 -11.29
C LEU A 317 12.67 -0.88 -10.26
N THR A 318 11.45 -0.43 -10.02
CA THR A 318 11.08 0.52 -8.98
C THR A 318 9.93 -0.06 -8.15
N LEU A 319 10.09 0.06 -6.84
CA LEU A 319 9.16 -0.50 -5.87
C LEU A 319 8.76 0.57 -4.88
N ALA A 320 7.52 0.53 -4.43
CA ALA A 320 7.04 1.39 -3.36
C ALA A 320 6.06 0.64 -2.47
N PHE A 321 6.27 0.82 -1.16
CA PHE A 321 5.17 0.58 -0.23
C PHE A 321 4.16 1.68 -0.47
N PHE A 322 2.89 1.31 -0.64
CA PHE A 322 1.84 2.29 -0.76
C PHE A 322 0.58 1.81 -0.05
N PRO A 323 0.02 2.61 0.86
CA PRO A 323 -1.23 2.30 1.54
C PRO A 323 -2.42 2.24 0.56
N SER A 324 -3.58 1.85 1.07
CA SER A 324 -4.78 1.68 0.25
C SER A 324 -6.02 2.20 1.00
N PRO A 325 -7.15 2.42 0.30
CA PRO A 325 -8.39 2.87 0.93
C PRO A 325 -9.01 1.81 1.86
N GLN A 326 -8.53 0.56 1.84
CA GLN A 326 -8.93 -0.50 2.76
C GLN A 326 -8.46 -0.26 4.21
N SER A 327 -7.56 0.71 4.47
CA SER A 327 -7.03 1.05 5.80
C SER A 327 -8.04 1.74 6.74
N GLY A 328 -9.26 1.22 6.82
CA GLY A 328 -10.35 1.75 7.65
C GLY A 328 -10.14 1.63 9.16
N HIS A 329 -9.03 1.03 9.61
CA HIS A 329 -8.70 0.84 11.03
C HIS A 329 -7.95 2.03 11.67
N TYR A 330 -7.52 3.02 10.89
CA TYR A 330 -6.86 4.24 11.39
C TYR A 330 -7.84 5.07 12.23
N PRO A 331 -7.54 5.44 13.49
CA PRO A 331 -8.50 6.09 14.39
C PRO A 331 -9.17 7.36 13.86
N LEU A 332 -8.46 8.13 13.04
CA LEU A 332 -8.95 9.39 12.46
C LEU A 332 -9.39 9.23 11.00
N GLY A 333 -9.64 7.98 10.57
CA GLY A 333 -10.07 7.62 9.23
C GLY A 333 -8.91 7.50 8.24
N ALA A 334 -9.18 6.82 7.12
CA ALA A 334 -8.18 6.56 6.07
C ALA A 334 -7.62 7.85 5.44
N SER A 335 -8.41 8.93 5.41
CA SER A 335 -8.01 10.21 4.84
C SER A 335 -6.87 10.91 5.58
N GLN A 336 -6.62 10.56 6.85
CA GLN A 336 -5.47 11.07 7.63
C GLN A 336 -4.17 10.30 7.39
N GLY A 337 -4.21 9.14 6.71
CA GLY A 337 -3.02 8.36 6.41
C GLY A 337 -2.17 8.90 5.26
N GLY A 338 -2.73 9.80 4.42
CA GLY A 338 -2.08 10.30 3.22
C GLY A 338 -1.99 9.27 2.08
N GLY A 339 -2.83 8.22 2.18
CA GLY A 339 -2.72 7.00 1.39
C GLY A 339 -3.79 6.78 0.32
N LEU A 340 -4.62 7.77 0.04
CA LEU A 340 -5.75 7.66 -0.90
C LEU A 340 -5.38 8.11 -2.32
N GLY A 341 -4.17 7.75 -2.75
CA GLY A 341 -3.59 8.11 -4.04
C GLY A 341 -3.28 6.93 -4.94
N LEU A 342 -3.74 5.72 -4.60
CA LEU A 342 -3.30 4.49 -5.24
C LEU A 342 -3.65 4.48 -6.74
N ARG A 343 -4.82 5.01 -7.13
CA ARG A 343 -5.17 5.22 -8.55
C ARG A 343 -4.09 5.98 -9.33
N ARG A 344 -3.51 7.04 -8.76
CA ARG A 344 -2.46 7.83 -9.42
C ARG A 344 -1.14 7.08 -9.46
N VAL A 345 -0.82 6.34 -8.40
CA VAL A 345 0.38 5.49 -8.33
C VAL A 345 0.33 4.41 -9.42
N LEU A 346 -0.81 3.73 -9.59
CA LEU A 346 -0.99 2.68 -10.59
C LEU A 346 -0.95 3.22 -12.03
N ALA A 347 -1.44 4.44 -12.26
CA ALA A 347 -1.36 5.12 -13.55
C ALA A 347 0.05 5.61 -13.91
N SER A 348 0.99 5.65 -12.95
CA SER A 348 2.35 6.10 -13.22
C SER A 348 3.10 5.11 -14.12
N PRO A 349 3.75 5.57 -15.21
CA PRO A 349 4.61 4.70 -16.02
C PRO A 349 5.92 4.36 -15.30
N HIS A 350 6.25 5.08 -14.21
CA HIS A 350 7.55 4.98 -13.57
C HIS A 350 7.62 3.92 -12.49
N LEU A 351 6.49 3.57 -11.85
CA LEU A 351 6.46 2.55 -10.80
C LEU A 351 6.13 1.16 -11.40
N ASP A 352 6.90 0.14 -11.05
CA ASP A 352 6.69 -1.23 -11.55
C ASP A 352 5.94 -2.12 -10.55
N ILE A 353 6.21 -1.92 -9.25
CA ILE A 353 5.75 -2.81 -8.18
C ILE A 353 5.18 -2.00 -7.01
N VAL A 354 3.99 -2.39 -6.56
CA VAL A 354 3.42 -1.96 -5.28
C VAL A 354 3.57 -3.09 -4.26
N CYS A 355 3.92 -2.76 -3.03
CA CYS A 355 4.10 -3.75 -1.98
C CYS A 355 3.44 -3.35 -0.66
N ASN A 356 3.04 -4.34 0.13
CA ASN A 356 2.53 -4.19 1.50
C ASN A 356 2.77 -5.47 2.30
N PRO A 357 2.80 -5.42 3.65
CA PRO A 357 2.64 -6.63 4.45
C PRO A 357 1.25 -7.25 4.25
N TYR A 358 1.14 -8.55 4.52
CA TYR A 358 -0.16 -9.21 4.61
C TYR A 358 -0.88 -8.87 5.92
N GLY A 359 -2.19 -9.13 5.98
CA GLY A 359 -3.05 -8.66 7.08
C GLY A 359 -2.57 -9.09 8.47
N TYR A 360 -2.52 -8.15 9.42
CA TYR A 360 -2.09 -8.40 10.80
C TYR A 360 -3.16 -9.04 11.71
N VAL A 361 -4.35 -9.27 11.19
CA VAL A 361 -5.48 -9.91 11.88
C VAL A 361 -5.69 -11.30 11.31
N ASP A 362 -5.93 -12.27 12.20
CA ASP A 362 -6.23 -13.65 11.85
C ASP A 362 -5.14 -14.36 11.00
N ARG A 363 -3.87 -14.05 11.27
CA ARG A 363 -2.70 -14.57 10.55
C ARG A 363 -1.98 -15.74 11.24
N GLN A 364 -2.37 -16.08 12.46
CA GLN A 364 -1.86 -17.22 13.22
C GLN A 364 -2.13 -18.55 12.50
N TYR A 365 -1.57 -19.65 13.02
CA TYR A 365 -1.90 -21.00 12.56
C TYR A 365 -3.42 -21.27 12.68
N GLY A 366 -4.02 -21.83 11.64
CA GLY A 366 -5.49 -22.01 11.54
C GLY A 366 -6.28 -20.75 11.13
N GLY A 367 -5.66 -19.56 11.14
CA GLY A 367 -6.29 -18.33 10.64
C GLY A 367 -6.26 -18.20 9.11
N ILE A 368 -6.91 -17.16 8.58
CA ILE A 368 -6.99 -16.86 7.14
C ILE A 368 -5.66 -16.37 6.57
N GLY A 369 -4.98 -15.46 7.27
CA GLY A 369 -3.76 -14.79 6.79
C GLY A 369 -3.97 -14.12 5.43
N LEU A 370 -4.91 -13.18 5.34
CA LEU A 370 -5.31 -12.57 4.07
C LEU A 370 -4.17 -11.75 3.44
N THR A 371 -3.94 -11.96 2.15
CA THR A 371 -2.95 -11.25 1.34
C THR A 371 -3.20 -9.73 1.26
N GLY A 372 -2.19 -8.95 0.81
CA GLY A 372 -2.14 -7.48 0.92
C GLY A 372 -3.25 -6.72 0.21
N ASN A 373 -3.38 -5.41 0.48
CA ASN A 373 -4.50 -4.60 0.01
C ASN A 373 -4.46 -4.28 -1.50
N MET A 374 -5.61 -4.33 -2.17
CA MET A 374 -5.81 -3.90 -3.56
C MET A 374 -4.91 -4.56 -4.61
N GLN A 375 -4.46 -5.79 -4.35
CA GLN A 375 -3.52 -6.48 -5.24
C GLN A 375 -4.10 -6.73 -6.64
N ASP A 376 -5.41 -6.93 -6.75
CA ASP A 376 -6.04 -7.27 -8.03
C ASP A 376 -6.19 -6.01 -8.90
N SER A 377 -6.43 -4.84 -8.30
CA SER A 377 -6.26 -3.54 -8.96
C SER A 377 -4.83 -3.28 -9.45
N VAL A 378 -3.82 -3.66 -8.66
CA VAL A 378 -2.41 -3.51 -9.05
C VAL A 378 -2.13 -4.35 -10.30
N GLY A 379 -2.55 -5.61 -10.30
CA GLY A 379 -2.44 -6.51 -11.45
C GLY A 379 -3.20 -6.00 -12.68
N ALA A 380 -4.43 -5.52 -12.50
CA ALA A 380 -5.26 -4.96 -13.58
C ALA A 380 -4.74 -3.62 -14.16
N ASN A 381 -3.65 -3.08 -13.61
CA ASN A 381 -2.91 -1.94 -14.15
C ASN A 381 -1.53 -2.33 -14.70
N GLY A 382 -1.30 -3.63 -14.95
CA GLY A 382 -0.04 -4.15 -15.51
C GLY A 382 1.15 -4.03 -14.54
N LYS A 383 0.88 -3.83 -13.24
CA LYS A 383 1.90 -3.73 -12.20
C LYS A 383 1.98 -5.03 -11.42
N MET A 384 3.14 -5.37 -10.90
CA MET A 384 3.27 -6.52 -10.01
C MET A 384 2.99 -6.10 -8.56
N TYR A 385 2.34 -6.98 -7.80
CA TYR A 385 2.18 -6.81 -6.37
C TYR A 385 3.18 -7.65 -5.61
N PHE A 386 3.79 -7.11 -4.55
CA PHE A 386 4.65 -7.85 -3.64
C PHE A 386 4.09 -7.88 -2.23
N ILE A 387 4.23 -9.03 -1.57
CA ILE A 387 3.93 -9.16 -0.15
C ILE A 387 5.22 -9.23 0.65
N GLU A 388 5.30 -8.40 1.68
CA GLU A 388 6.20 -8.60 2.80
C GLU A 388 5.64 -9.71 3.69
N ASP A 389 6.23 -10.91 3.58
CA ASP A 389 5.89 -12.06 4.41
C ASP A 389 6.72 -11.99 5.68
N ASP A 390 6.21 -11.21 6.63
CA ASP A 390 6.79 -11.02 7.94
C ASP A 390 6.29 -12.08 8.93
N THR A 391 5.93 -13.30 8.50
CA THR A 391 5.45 -14.36 9.40
C THR A 391 6.34 -14.54 10.64
N ARG A 392 5.73 -14.51 11.83
CA ARG A 392 6.42 -14.75 13.10
C ARG A 392 6.55 -16.26 13.32
N THR A 393 7.74 -16.80 13.05
CA THR A 393 8.04 -18.23 13.23
C THR A 393 8.07 -18.60 14.72
N HIS A 394 8.13 -19.90 15.01
CA HIS A 394 8.23 -20.40 16.38
C HIS A 394 9.49 -19.94 17.13
N LEU A 395 10.53 -19.52 16.40
CA LEU A 395 11.74 -18.92 16.97
C LEU A 395 11.67 -17.41 17.17
N ALA A 396 10.59 -16.73 16.74
CA ALA A 396 10.46 -15.29 16.92
C ALA A 396 10.54 -14.92 18.43
N PRO A 397 11.30 -13.88 18.82
CA PRO A 397 11.61 -13.62 20.24
C PRO A 397 10.41 -13.10 21.04
N PHE A 398 9.31 -12.70 20.39
CA PHE A 398 8.11 -12.20 21.05
C PHE A 398 6.86 -12.81 20.44
N ASN A 399 5.88 -13.12 21.28
CA ASN A 399 4.56 -13.55 20.84
C ASN A 399 3.71 -12.33 20.46
N HIS A 400 3.79 -11.92 19.20
CA HIS A 400 3.02 -10.81 18.64
C HIS A 400 2.55 -11.17 17.23
N PHE A 401 1.36 -10.72 16.84
CA PHE A 401 0.77 -10.91 15.51
C PHE A 401 0.81 -12.37 15.00
N GLY A 402 0.42 -13.33 15.86
CA GLY A 402 0.21 -14.72 15.46
C GLY A 402 1.49 -15.56 15.33
N LYS A 403 2.40 -15.47 16.31
CA LYS A 403 3.58 -16.35 16.41
C LYS A 403 3.16 -17.82 16.43
N THR A 404 3.76 -18.64 15.56
CA THR A 404 3.51 -20.09 15.53
C THR A 404 4.19 -20.81 16.70
N LYS A 405 3.71 -21.98 17.13
CA LYS A 405 4.25 -22.72 18.28
C LYS A 405 5.43 -23.62 17.95
N ASN A 406 5.48 -24.17 16.75
CA ASN A 406 6.51 -25.11 16.30
C ASN A 406 6.74 -25.02 14.78
N MET A 407 7.70 -25.78 14.27
CA MET A 407 8.03 -25.82 12.84
C MET A 407 6.85 -26.25 11.97
N THR A 408 6.03 -27.22 12.40
CA THR A 408 4.85 -27.68 11.65
C THR A 408 3.87 -26.54 11.40
N GLU A 409 3.53 -25.78 12.46
CA GLU A 409 2.68 -24.60 12.33
C GLU A 409 3.34 -23.51 11.45
N THR A 410 4.65 -23.27 11.61
CA THR A 410 5.38 -22.31 10.77
C THR A 410 5.28 -22.67 9.29
N LYS A 411 5.56 -23.93 8.93
CA LYS A 411 5.46 -24.43 7.55
C LYS A 411 4.05 -24.28 7.00
N ALA A 412 3.03 -24.62 7.80
CA ALA A 412 1.64 -24.49 7.38
C ALA A 412 1.22 -23.04 7.09
N VAL A 413 1.66 -22.08 7.92
CA VAL A 413 1.40 -20.65 7.68
C VAL A 413 2.07 -20.17 6.39
N TYR A 414 3.33 -20.52 6.14
CA TYR A 414 4.01 -20.19 4.89
C TYR A 414 3.34 -20.83 3.67
N THR A 415 2.89 -22.08 3.79
CA THR A 415 2.17 -22.80 2.71
C THR A 415 0.83 -22.17 2.39
N ARG A 416 0.05 -21.79 3.41
CA ARG A 416 -1.22 -21.06 3.23
C ARG A 416 -1.00 -19.74 2.46
N LEU A 417 0.00 -18.95 2.85
CA LEU A 417 0.29 -17.68 2.19
C LEU A 417 0.85 -17.88 0.77
N PHE A 418 1.65 -18.93 0.55
CA PHE A 418 2.10 -19.32 -0.78
C PHE A 418 0.93 -19.64 -1.71
N ALA A 419 -0.08 -20.40 -1.26
CA ALA A 419 -1.25 -20.72 -2.09
C ALA A 419 -1.99 -19.46 -2.56
N GLN A 420 -2.20 -18.48 -1.67
CA GLN A 420 -2.86 -17.21 -2.04
C GLN A 420 -2.05 -16.37 -3.03
N THR A 421 -0.73 -16.34 -2.89
CA THR A 421 0.16 -15.58 -3.78
C THR A 421 0.36 -16.25 -5.13
N LEU A 422 0.41 -17.59 -5.16
CA LEU A 422 0.55 -18.39 -6.37
C LEU A 422 -0.61 -18.15 -7.35
N GLN A 423 -1.85 -18.14 -6.84
CA GLN A 423 -3.08 -17.93 -7.63
C GLN A 423 -3.11 -16.59 -8.38
N ARG A 424 -2.35 -15.59 -7.93
CA ARG A 424 -2.35 -14.21 -8.47
C ARG A 424 -1.02 -13.80 -9.09
N GLY A 425 -0.03 -14.69 -9.14
CA GLY A 425 1.31 -14.34 -9.60
C GLY A 425 2.04 -13.32 -8.70
N ILE A 426 1.65 -13.16 -7.44
CA ILE A 426 2.17 -12.14 -6.52
C ILE A 426 3.63 -12.43 -6.13
N GLY A 427 4.49 -11.42 -6.16
CA GLY A 427 5.85 -11.49 -5.63
C GLY A 427 5.89 -11.52 -4.11
N ARG A 428 6.97 -12.04 -3.54
CA ARG A 428 7.13 -12.14 -2.09
C ARG A 428 8.57 -11.91 -1.69
N TRP A 429 8.79 -11.19 -0.59
CA TRP A 429 9.99 -11.39 0.21
C TRP A 429 9.64 -11.92 1.58
N TRP A 430 10.49 -12.80 2.09
CA TRP A 430 10.39 -13.26 3.46
C TRP A 430 11.18 -12.34 4.39
N PHE A 431 10.55 -11.91 5.48
CA PHE A 431 11.04 -10.83 6.33
C PHE A 431 11.37 -11.31 7.75
N ASP A 432 12.67 -11.27 8.08
CA ASP A 432 13.24 -11.82 9.32
C ASP A 432 13.46 -10.78 10.45
N PHE A 433 13.21 -9.49 10.20
CA PHE A 433 13.54 -8.38 11.13
C PHE A 433 15.02 -8.33 11.58
N GLY A 434 15.91 -9.08 10.93
CA GLY A 434 17.32 -9.21 11.30
C GLY A 434 17.56 -10.04 12.56
N SER A 435 16.61 -10.89 12.93
CA SER A 435 16.63 -11.70 14.15
C SER A 435 17.31 -13.06 13.96
N GLY A 436 17.18 -13.66 12.78
CA GLY A 436 17.68 -15.00 12.43
C GLY A 436 16.66 -16.11 12.64
N TYR A 437 15.43 -15.79 13.07
CA TYR A 437 14.40 -16.80 13.30
C TYR A 437 13.94 -17.49 12.00
N MET A 438 14.33 -16.95 10.84
CA MET A 438 14.09 -17.53 9.51
C MET A 438 15.23 -18.39 8.98
N ALA A 439 16.44 -18.27 9.55
CA ALA A 439 17.63 -18.99 9.09
C ALA A 439 17.59 -20.46 9.54
N GLN A 440 16.63 -21.23 9.01
CA GLN A 440 16.37 -22.63 9.36
C GLN A 440 16.34 -23.47 8.07
N PRO A 441 17.17 -24.52 7.94
CA PRO A 441 17.23 -25.35 6.73
C PRO A 441 15.86 -25.87 6.28
N GLU A 442 15.02 -26.30 7.22
CA GLU A 442 13.71 -26.88 6.93
C GLU A 442 12.72 -25.86 6.33
N LEU A 443 12.93 -24.56 6.56
CA LEU A 443 12.17 -23.51 5.88
C LEU A 443 12.66 -23.31 4.44
N PHE A 444 13.96 -23.42 4.20
CA PHE A 444 14.51 -23.30 2.85
C PHE A 444 14.20 -24.52 1.97
N ASP A 445 14.13 -25.73 2.53
CA ASP A 445 13.56 -26.90 1.86
C ASP A 445 12.12 -26.65 1.38
N LEU A 446 11.31 -26.05 2.27
CA LEU A 446 9.93 -25.67 1.94
C LEU A 446 9.89 -24.60 0.85
N PHE A 447 10.73 -23.56 0.96
CA PHE A 447 10.79 -22.48 -0.02
C PHE A 447 11.24 -22.98 -1.39
N GLU A 448 12.20 -23.89 -1.43
CA GLU A 448 12.66 -24.52 -2.68
C GLU A 448 11.52 -25.32 -3.34
N SER A 449 10.76 -26.07 -2.55
CA SER A 449 9.57 -26.79 -3.00
C SER A 449 8.51 -25.85 -3.57
N MET A 450 8.21 -24.74 -2.88
CA MET A 450 7.31 -23.69 -3.36
C MET A 450 7.79 -23.08 -4.69
N ARG A 451 9.10 -22.82 -4.81
CA ARG A 451 9.69 -22.28 -6.04
C ARG A 451 9.55 -23.25 -7.20
N LYS A 452 9.77 -24.56 -6.97
CA LYS A 452 9.57 -25.63 -7.97
C LYS A 452 8.12 -25.64 -8.47
N ILE A 453 7.14 -25.62 -7.54
CA ILE A 453 5.71 -25.52 -7.88
C ILE A 453 5.42 -24.26 -8.70
N ARG A 454 5.95 -23.10 -8.28
CA ARG A 454 5.69 -21.84 -8.97
C ARG A 454 6.28 -21.77 -10.38
N LYS A 455 7.40 -22.46 -10.64
CA LYS A 455 7.99 -22.53 -11.99
C LYS A 455 7.11 -23.28 -12.99
N THR A 456 6.37 -24.29 -12.53
CA THR A 456 5.52 -25.15 -13.36
C THR A 456 4.04 -24.76 -13.33
N PHE A 457 3.63 -23.93 -12.37
CA PHE A 457 2.25 -23.46 -12.26
C PHE A 457 1.85 -22.64 -13.50
N PRO A 458 0.66 -22.90 -14.09
CA PRO A 458 0.22 -22.19 -15.28
C PRO A 458 -0.01 -20.70 -14.99
N LEU A 459 0.48 -19.85 -15.89
CA LEU A 459 0.18 -18.42 -15.87
C LEU A 459 -1.21 -18.19 -16.47
N VAL A 460 -2.21 -18.24 -15.60
CA VAL A 460 -3.60 -17.92 -15.92
C VAL A 460 -4.05 -16.74 -15.05
N PRO A 461 -4.80 -15.78 -15.61
CA PRO A 461 -5.38 -14.70 -14.83
C PRO A 461 -6.27 -15.26 -13.72
N PHE A 462 -6.23 -14.61 -12.55
CA PHE A 462 -7.12 -14.93 -11.45
C PHE A 462 -8.56 -14.56 -11.84
N ARG A 463 -9.48 -15.52 -11.75
CA ARG A 463 -10.89 -15.40 -12.18
C ARG A 463 -11.84 -15.53 -10.99
N PRO A 464 -11.96 -14.49 -10.15
CA PRO A 464 -12.85 -14.47 -9.00
C PRO A 464 -14.32 -14.34 -9.42
N GLU A 465 -15.22 -14.98 -8.67
CA GLU A 465 -16.67 -14.77 -8.81
C GLU A 465 -17.16 -13.57 -7.99
N VAL A 466 -16.33 -13.10 -7.04
CA VAL A 466 -16.65 -11.99 -6.15
C VAL A 466 -15.62 -10.87 -6.24
N ALA A 467 -16.07 -9.63 -6.40
CA ALA A 467 -15.25 -8.44 -6.30
C ALA A 467 -15.59 -7.64 -5.05
N VAL A 468 -14.59 -7.22 -4.29
CA VAL A 468 -14.71 -6.33 -3.14
C VAL A 468 -14.08 -4.99 -3.51
N VAL A 469 -14.90 -3.94 -3.53
CA VAL A 469 -14.55 -2.66 -4.15
C VAL A 469 -14.43 -1.59 -3.07
N PHE A 470 -13.32 -0.84 -3.10
CA PHE A 470 -13.19 0.38 -2.31
C PHE A 470 -12.81 1.58 -3.19
N ASP A 471 -13.19 2.76 -2.74
CA ASP A 471 -12.92 4.04 -3.38
C ASP A 471 -11.91 4.87 -2.57
N ASP A 472 -10.99 5.52 -3.29
CA ASP A 472 -9.99 6.44 -2.75
C ASP A 472 -10.61 7.81 -2.42
N GLU A 473 -11.67 8.24 -3.14
CA GLU A 473 -12.22 9.59 -3.01
C GLU A 473 -13.27 9.71 -1.90
N SER A 474 -14.06 8.67 -1.67
CA SER A 474 -15.15 8.65 -0.69
C SER A 474 -14.72 9.01 0.73
N PRO A 475 -13.57 8.54 1.26
CA PRO A 475 -13.10 8.96 2.59
C PRO A 475 -12.76 10.46 2.70
N LEU A 476 -12.58 11.18 1.59
CA LEU A 476 -12.34 12.63 1.58
C LEU A 476 -13.61 13.43 1.93
N TYR A 477 -14.78 12.82 1.73
CA TYR A 477 -16.10 13.37 2.06
C TYR A 477 -16.59 12.94 3.45
N MET A 478 -15.79 12.20 4.20
CA MET A 478 -16.11 11.77 5.57
C MET A 478 -15.28 12.53 6.59
N ARG A 479 -15.88 12.90 7.73
CA ARG A 479 -15.16 13.52 8.84
C ARG A 479 -14.00 12.62 9.31
N CYS A 480 -12.97 13.21 9.92
CA CYS A 480 -11.80 12.46 10.36
C CYS A 480 -12.07 11.61 11.60
N SER A 481 -12.64 10.43 11.36
CA SER A 481 -13.03 9.40 12.31
C SER A 481 -13.01 8.05 11.59
N ASN A 482 -12.98 6.95 12.32
CA ASN A 482 -13.18 5.61 11.78
C ASN A 482 -14.46 4.92 12.22
N GLU A 483 -15.41 5.66 12.79
CA GLU A 483 -16.69 5.13 13.28
C GLU A 483 -17.46 4.27 12.27
N VAL A 484 -17.33 4.56 10.96
CA VAL A 484 -17.89 3.71 9.90
C VAL A 484 -16.84 2.76 9.33
N SER A 485 -15.67 3.28 8.94
CA SER A 485 -14.66 2.51 8.18
C SER A 485 -14.07 1.33 8.97
N ILE A 486 -14.12 1.37 10.31
CA ILE A 486 -13.67 0.26 11.14
C ILE A 486 -14.48 -1.01 10.88
N HIS A 487 -15.77 -0.87 10.54
CA HIS A 487 -16.65 -2.00 10.26
C HIS A 487 -16.31 -2.66 8.93
N SER A 488 -16.08 -1.87 7.87
CA SER A 488 -15.57 -2.38 6.58
C SER A 488 -14.20 -3.07 6.73
N SER A 489 -13.32 -2.53 7.59
CA SER A 489 -12.03 -3.15 7.91
C SER A 489 -12.18 -4.48 8.66
N LYS A 490 -13.12 -4.59 9.62
CA LYS A 490 -13.39 -5.84 10.33
C LYS A 490 -13.97 -6.90 9.39
N MET A 491 -14.99 -6.53 8.61
CA MET A 491 -15.66 -7.41 7.65
C MET A 491 -14.75 -7.87 6.51
N SER A 492 -13.71 -7.10 6.17
CA SER A 492 -12.71 -7.49 5.18
C SER A 492 -12.09 -8.87 5.46
N HIS A 493 -12.02 -9.28 6.73
CA HIS A 493 -11.51 -10.59 7.11
C HIS A 493 -12.53 -11.72 6.88
N ASP A 494 -13.83 -11.43 6.96
CA ASP A 494 -14.86 -12.46 6.79
C ASP A 494 -15.03 -12.91 5.34
N PHE A 495 -14.63 -12.09 4.36
CA PHE A 495 -14.53 -12.54 2.95
C PHE A 495 -13.58 -13.73 2.79
N GLY A 496 -12.55 -13.84 3.63
CA GLY A 496 -11.64 -15.00 3.67
C GLY A 496 -12.31 -16.32 4.05
N LYS A 497 -13.53 -16.28 4.61
CA LYS A 497 -14.30 -17.44 5.05
C LYS A 497 -15.49 -17.76 4.14
N MET A 498 -15.67 -17.01 3.04
CA MET A 498 -16.85 -17.08 2.18
C MET A 498 -16.94 -18.37 1.35
N GLY A 499 -15.84 -19.13 1.23
CA GLY A 499 -15.82 -20.38 0.46
C GLY A 499 -15.80 -20.22 -1.07
N THR A 500 -15.80 -18.98 -1.58
CA THR A 500 -15.62 -18.67 -3.02
C THR A 500 -14.44 -17.70 -3.23
N PRO A 501 -13.69 -17.78 -4.34
CA PRO A 501 -12.61 -16.85 -4.65
C PRO A 501 -13.11 -15.40 -4.80
N PHE A 502 -12.39 -14.46 -4.17
CA PHE A 502 -12.67 -13.03 -4.31
C PHE A 502 -11.41 -12.22 -4.65
N ALA A 503 -11.62 -11.06 -5.28
CA ALA A 503 -10.60 -10.06 -5.58
C ALA A 503 -10.95 -8.69 -4.99
N ARG A 504 -9.95 -7.82 -4.87
CA ARG A 504 -10.07 -6.45 -4.37
C ARG A 504 -9.69 -5.43 -5.42
N TYR A 505 -10.64 -4.54 -5.72
CA TYR A 505 -10.50 -3.52 -6.75
C TYR A 505 -10.75 -2.11 -6.21
N LEU A 506 -10.07 -1.14 -6.80
CA LEU A 506 -10.42 0.27 -6.73
C LEU A 506 -11.69 0.52 -7.54
N LEU A 507 -12.57 1.36 -7.02
CA LEU A 507 -13.79 1.79 -7.71
C LEU A 507 -13.50 2.34 -9.11
N SER A 508 -12.40 3.07 -9.28
CA SER A 508 -11.97 3.60 -10.56
C SER A 508 -11.61 2.53 -11.59
N ASP A 509 -11.04 1.41 -11.15
CA ASP A 509 -10.74 0.29 -12.05
C ASP A 509 -12.01 -0.44 -12.44
N VAL A 510 -12.97 -0.56 -11.51
CA VAL A 510 -14.31 -1.07 -11.82
C VAL A 510 -14.98 -0.18 -12.86
N CYS A 511 -15.03 1.15 -12.65
CA CYS A 511 -15.62 2.10 -13.61
C CYS A 511 -14.92 2.06 -14.99
N ALA A 512 -13.65 1.65 -15.05
CA ALA A 512 -12.90 1.46 -16.28
C ALA A 512 -13.16 0.09 -16.96
N GLY A 513 -14.05 -0.74 -16.43
CA GLY A 513 -14.41 -2.04 -17.00
C GLY A 513 -13.37 -3.14 -16.77
N LYS A 514 -12.54 -3.03 -15.72
CA LYS A 514 -11.46 -3.99 -15.44
C LYS A 514 -11.87 -5.19 -14.60
N LEU A 515 -13.16 -5.35 -14.32
CA LEU A 515 -13.64 -6.55 -13.63
C LEU A 515 -13.53 -7.77 -14.55
N PRO A 516 -13.05 -8.92 -14.05
CA PRO A 516 -13.09 -10.18 -14.79
C PRO A 516 -14.52 -10.55 -15.16
N SER A 517 -14.70 -11.12 -16.35
CA SER A 517 -16.00 -11.57 -16.88
C SER A 517 -16.72 -12.58 -15.98
N GLU A 518 -15.97 -13.35 -15.20
CA GLU A 518 -16.46 -14.36 -14.26
C GLU A 518 -17.05 -13.75 -12.99
N THR A 519 -16.92 -12.43 -12.78
CA THR A 519 -17.45 -11.76 -11.59
C THR A 519 -18.98 -11.80 -11.62
N LYS A 520 -19.59 -12.29 -10.54
CA LYS A 520 -21.04 -12.42 -10.37
C LYS A 520 -21.57 -11.49 -9.28
N VAL A 521 -20.78 -11.21 -8.25
CA VAL A 521 -21.18 -10.36 -7.12
C VAL A 521 -20.13 -9.29 -6.87
N VAL A 522 -20.58 -8.05 -6.67
CA VAL A 522 -19.70 -6.90 -6.40
C VAL A 522 -20.12 -6.24 -5.09
N PHE A 523 -19.25 -6.31 -4.07
CA PHE A 523 -19.44 -5.64 -2.79
C PHE A 523 -18.79 -4.26 -2.82
N PHE A 524 -19.59 -3.19 -2.74
CA PHE A 524 -19.12 -1.81 -2.66
C PHE A 524 -19.00 -1.38 -1.20
N MET A 525 -17.78 -1.37 -0.69
CA MET A 525 -17.49 -1.27 0.75
C MET A 525 -17.56 0.15 1.30
N ASN A 526 -17.18 1.14 0.50
CA ASN A 526 -17.12 2.54 0.88
C ASN A 526 -17.46 3.51 -0.26
N ALA A 527 -18.27 3.09 -1.23
CA ALA A 527 -18.64 3.87 -2.41
C ALA A 527 -19.63 5.00 -2.07
N TYR A 528 -19.27 5.88 -1.13
CA TYR A 528 -20.15 6.90 -0.58
C TYR A 528 -20.22 8.18 -1.44
N LYS A 529 -19.12 8.53 -2.12
CA LYS A 529 -19.09 9.57 -3.15
C LYS A 529 -19.13 8.92 -4.52
N ILE A 530 -20.17 9.22 -5.30
CA ILE A 530 -20.35 8.74 -6.67
C ILE A 530 -20.86 9.88 -7.55
N ASP A 531 -20.00 10.41 -8.41
CA ASP A 531 -20.41 11.43 -9.37
C ASP A 531 -21.24 10.85 -10.54
N ALA A 532 -21.76 11.72 -11.39
CA ALA A 532 -22.60 11.34 -12.52
C ALA A 532 -21.89 10.39 -13.50
N ARG A 533 -20.59 10.57 -13.74
CA ARG A 533 -19.81 9.73 -14.67
C ARG A 533 -19.58 8.34 -14.07
N GLN A 534 -19.20 8.29 -12.79
CA GLN A 534 -19.04 7.05 -12.04
C GLN A 534 -20.37 6.28 -12.00
N ARG A 535 -21.49 6.94 -11.70
CA ARG A 535 -22.83 6.31 -11.70
C ARG A 535 -23.18 5.70 -13.05
N GLN A 536 -23.00 6.44 -14.14
CA GLN A 536 -23.27 5.95 -15.49
C GLN A 536 -22.40 4.73 -15.85
N ALA A 537 -21.11 4.77 -15.50
CA ALA A 537 -20.21 3.64 -15.72
C ALA A 537 -20.65 2.40 -14.94
N LEU A 538 -20.98 2.55 -13.65
CA LEU A 538 -21.45 1.46 -12.80
C LEU A 538 -22.75 0.87 -13.32
N HIS A 539 -23.73 1.69 -13.69
CA HIS A 539 -24.99 1.20 -14.30
C HIS A 539 -24.73 0.41 -15.57
N LYS A 540 -23.85 0.90 -16.46
CA LYS A 540 -23.48 0.17 -17.68
C LYS A 540 -22.87 -1.20 -17.36
N ILE A 541 -21.93 -1.25 -16.43
CA ILE A 541 -21.23 -2.48 -16.05
C ILE A 541 -22.19 -3.49 -15.42
N LEU A 542 -23.00 -3.06 -14.47
CA LEU A 542 -23.94 -3.92 -13.76
C LEU A 542 -25.06 -4.43 -14.68
N ALA A 543 -25.57 -3.59 -15.59
CA ALA A 543 -26.60 -3.99 -16.55
C ALA A 543 -26.08 -4.99 -17.59
N ALA A 544 -24.84 -4.83 -18.08
CA ALA A 544 -24.29 -5.67 -19.14
C ALA A 544 -23.89 -7.08 -18.68
N SER A 545 -23.75 -7.29 -17.37
CA SER A 545 -23.10 -8.49 -16.81
C SER A 545 -24.01 -9.38 -15.97
N GLY A 546 -25.25 -8.95 -15.68
CA GLY A 546 -26.13 -9.67 -14.76
C GLY A 546 -25.57 -9.78 -13.34
N MET A 547 -24.58 -8.95 -12.99
CA MET A 547 -23.93 -8.96 -11.68
C MET A 547 -24.87 -8.46 -10.57
N THR A 548 -24.76 -9.07 -9.40
CA THR A 548 -25.40 -8.56 -8.18
C THR A 548 -24.50 -7.54 -7.51
N ALA A 549 -24.97 -6.30 -7.38
CA ALA A 549 -24.30 -5.28 -6.58
C ALA A 549 -24.80 -5.31 -5.13
N VAL A 550 -23.87 -5.44 -4.18
CA VAL A 550 -24.13 -5.33 -2.76
C VAL A 550 -23.51 -4.04 -2.25
N TRP A 551 -24.35 -3.14 -1.75
CA TRP A 551 -23.92 -1.82 -1.31
C TRP A 551 -23.88 -1.74 0.21
N PHE A 552 -22.77 -1.27 0.78
CA PHE A 552 -22.67 -1.06 2.22
C PHE A 552 -22.94 0.39 2.63
N TYR A 553 -23.78 0.53 3.65
CA TYR A 553 -24.09 1.79 4.34
C TYR A 553 -24.77 2.84 3.48
N ALA A 554 -24.04 3.82 2.94
CA ALA A 554 -24.61 5.02 2.28
C ALA A 554 -24.09 5.20 0.84
N PRO A 555 -24.35 4.23 -0.06
CA PRO A 555 -23.76 4.21 -1.40
C PRO A 555 -24.23 5.41 -2.24
N GLY A 556 -23.29 6.20 -2.73
CA GLY A 556 -23.55 7.35 -3.58
C GLY A 556 -24.29 8.50 -2.89
N TYR A 557 -24.43 8.52 -1.56
CA TYR A 557 -25.09 9.62 -0.84
C TYR A 557 -24.56 11.00 -1.25
N VAL A 558 -23.25 11.09 -1.47
CA VAL A 558 -22.56 12.28 -1.96
C VAL A 558 -22.31 12.15 -3.47
N ASP A 559 -22.68 13.14 -4.28
CA ASP A 559 -22.38 13.14 -5.72
C ASP A 559 -21.13 13.95 -6.10
N GLY A 560 -20.50 14.56 -5.09
CA GLY A 560 -19.36 15.46 -5.23
C GLY A 560 -19.73 16.93 -5.08
N GLU A 561 -20.99 17.30 -5.33
CA GLU A 561 -21.52 18.66 -5.23
C GLU A 561 -22.57 18.80 -4.12
N LYS A 562 -23.35 17.76 -3.89
CA LYS A 562 -24.42 17.68 -2.89
C LYS A 562 -24.43 16.32 -2.20
N ALA A 563 -25.06 16.29 -1.03
CA ALA A 563 -25.29 15.09 -0.25
C ALA A 563 -26.80 14.95 -0.01
N GLU A 564 -27.43 13.98 -0.67
CA GLU A 564 -28.89 13.85 -0.74
C GLU A 564 -29.28 12.38 -0.76
N ALA A 565 -30.35 12.02 -0.05
CA ALA A 565 -30.87 10.64 -0.04
C ALA A 565 -31.31 10.18 -1.44
N ALA A 566 -31.81 11.11 -2.27
CA ALA A 566 -32.16 10.84 -3.67
C ALA A 566 -30.96 10.38 -4.53
N ASN A 567 -29.72 10.71 -4.16
CA ASN A 567 -28.54 10.18 -4.86
C ASN A 567 -28.39 8.67 -4.66
N ILE A 568 -28.71 8.16 -3.47
CA ILE A 568 -28.68 6.72 -3.16
C ILE A 568 -29.65 6.00 -4.09
N GLN A 569 -30.89 6.48 -4.17
CA GLN A 569 -31.89 5.92 -5.07
C GLN A 569 -31.46 5.98 -6.54
N ARG A 570 -30.89 7.10 -7.00
CA ARG A 570 -30.37 7.21 -8.37
C ARG A 570 -29.30 6.17 -8.67
N LEU A 571 -28.50 5.77 -7.70
CA LEU A 571 -27.45 4.76 -7.87
C LEU A 571 -28.00 3.34 -7.77
N THR A 572 -28.78 3.04 -6.73
CA THR A 572 -29.13 1.67 -6.34
C THR A 572 -30.55 1.24 -6.73
N GLY A 573 -31.41 2.19 -7.10
CA GLY A 573 -32.84 1.98 -7.27
C GLY A 573 -33.64 1.98 -5.95
N ILE A 574 -32.97 1.94 -4.79
CA ILE A 574 -33.62 1.85 -3.48
C ILE A 574 -33.92 3.26 -2.95
N ALA A 575 -35.19 3.58 -2.77
CA ALA A 575 -35.61 4.83 -2.16
C ALA A 575 -35.34 4.78 -0.65
N VAL A 576 -34.63 5.78 -0.12
CA VAL A 576 -34.30 5.89 1.29
C VAL A 576 -34.52 7.29 1.82
N GLU A 577 -34.77 7.39 3.12
CA GLU A 577 -34.86 8.63 3.88
C GLU A 577 -33.73 8.68 4.91
N ARG A 578 -33.14 9.87 5.08
CA ARG A 578 -32.10 10.06 6.10
C ARG A 578 -32.75 10.14 7.48
N ILE A 579 -32.23 9.37 8.42
CA ILE A 579 -32.54 9.47 9.83
C ILE A 579 -31.57 10.49 10.46
N ALA A 580 -32.12 11.52 11.10
CA ALA A 580 -31.34 12.60 11.69
C ALA A 580 -30.63 12.19 13.00
N GLU A 581 -31.27 11.32 13.78
CA GLU A 581 -30.74 10.87 15.06
C GLU A 581 -29.73 9.71 14.88
N PRO A 582 -28.61 9.71 15.63
CA PRO A 582 -27.72 8.56 15.65
C PRO A 582 -28.40 7.31 16.22
N LEU A 583 -28.39 6.22 15.46
CA LEU A 583 -28.97 4.94 15.85
C LEU A 583 -27.97 3.81 15.68
N PRO A 584 -28.05 2.73 16.49
CA PRO A 584 -27.32 1.51 16.20
C PRO A 584 -27.66 1.00 14.80
N ALA A 585 -26.65 0.64 14.01
CA ALA A 585 -26.86 -0.05 12.75
C ALA A 585 -27.08 -1.55 12.98
N ARG A 586 -28.03 -1.86 13.88
CA ARG A 586 -28.48 -3.21 14.26
C ARG A 586 -29.92 -3.38 13.79
N PHE A 587 -30.17 -4.47 13.09
CA PHE A 587 -31.43 -4.76 12.44
C PHE A 587 -32.00 -6.06 12.96
N THR A 588 -33.31 -6.09 13.20
CA THR A 588 -34.06 -7.27 13.56
C THR A 588 -34.94 -7.65 12.37
N LEU A 589 -34.85 -8.89 11.92
CA LEU A 589 -35.73 -9.39 10.87
C LEU A 589 -37.18 -9.43 11.36
N SER A 590 -38.04 -8.64 10.73
CA SER A 590 -39.49 -8.65 10.97
C SER A 590 -40.22 -9.75 10.21
N GLN A 591 -39.53 -10.41 9.27
CA GLN A 591 -40.04 -11.50 8.43
C GLN A 591 -38.97 -12.60 8.32
N ALA A 592 -39.41 -13.85 8.21
CA ALA A 592 -38.49 -14.97 8.05
C ALA A 592 -37.88 -14.97 6.64
N LEU A 593 -36.60 -15.29 6.55
CA LEU A 593 -35.92 -15.63 5.29
C LEU A 593 -35.58 -17.13 5.32
N PRO A 594 -35.37 -17.78 4.16
CA PRO A 594 -34.91 -19.17 4.14
C PRO A 594 -33.66 -19.37 5.02
N GLY A 595 -33.80 -20.19 6.07
CA GLY A 595 -32.73 -20.47 7.04
C GLY A 595 -32.49 -19.39 8.10
N VAL A 596 -33.27 -18.30 8.14
CA VAL A 596 -33.11 -17.21 9.11
C VAL A 596 -34.47 -16.86 9.75
N PRO A 597 -34.66 -17.09 11.06
CA PRO A 597 -35.95 -16.88 11.70
C PRO A 597 -36.30 -15.40 11.88
N ILE A 598 -37.60 -15.12 12.06
CA ILE A 598 -38.08 -13.82 12.57
C ILE A 598 -37.39 -13.54 13.91
N GLY A 599 -37.06 -12.27 14.16
CA GLY A 599 -36.37 -11.85 15.37
C GLY A 599 -34.86 -12.05 15.30
N HIS A 600 -34.32 -12.65 14.22
CA HIS A 600 -32.87 -12.70 14.04
C HIS A 600 -32.29 -11.30 13.94
N GLU A 601 -31.26 -11.03 14.73
CA GLU A 601 -30.60 -9.74 14.78
C GLU A 601 -29.22 -9.79 14.11
N PHE A 602 -28.94 -8.79 13.28
CA PHE A 602 -27.64 -8.63 12.62
C PHE A 602 -27.23 -7.15 12.57
N GLY A 603 -25.97 -6.89 12.20
CA GLY A 603 -25.42 -5.53 12.14
C GLY A 603 -24.50 -5.20 13.33
N VAL A 604 -24.33 -3.91 13.61
CA VAL A 604 -23.34 -3.39 14.58
C VAL A 604 -24.05 -2.67 15.72
N LYS A 605 -23.52 -2.81 16.94
CA LYS A 605 -24.16 -2.27 18.16
C LYS A 605 -23.88 -0.77 18.33
N GLU A 606 -22.84 -0.27 17.68
CA GLU A 606 -22.41 1.10 17.72
C GLU A 606 -23.40 2.01 16.97
N SER A 607 -23.75 3.13 17.59
CA SER A 607 -24.58 4.16 16.95
C SER A 607 -23.80 4.88 15.87
N LEU A 608 -24.32 4.92 14.65
CA LEU A 608 -23.72 5.66 13.54
C LEU A 608 -24.35 7.07 13.45
N PRO A 609 -23.57 8.14 13.22
CA PRO A 609 -24.10 9.51 13.20
C PRO A 609 -25.01 9.86 12.02
N THR A 610 -25.03 9.01 10.99
CA THR A 610 -25.91 9.15 9.83
C THR A 610 -26.53 7.79 9.57
N MET A 611 -27.84 7.68 9.49
CA MET A 611 -28.55 6.44 9.18
C MET A 611 -29.57 6.68 8.09
N PHE A 612 -29.99 5.61 7.43
CA PHE A 612 -30.97 5.64 6.34
C PHE A 612 -32.03 4.58 6.58
N ALA A 613 -33.29 4.95 6.41
CA ALA A 613 -34.42 4.02 6.38
C ALA A 613 -34.87 3.83 4.93
N VAL A 614 -35.22 2.61 4.55
CA VAL A 614 -35.88 2.32 3.28
C VAL A 614 -37.26 2.97 3.31
N ALA A 615 -37.58 3.77 2.29
CA ALA A 615 -38.89 4.42 2.20
C ALA A 615 -40.00 3.37 2.13
N LYS A 616 -41.12 3.59 2.82
CA LYS A 616 -42.25 2.63 2.87
C LYS A 616 -42.83 2.36 1.49
N GLU A 617 -42.82 3.36 0.63
CA GLU A 617 -43.22 3.26 -0.77
C GLU A 617 -41.95 3.14 -1.62
N GLN A 618 -41.64 1.94 -2.09
CA GLN A 618 -40.61 1.76 -3.12
C GLN A 618 -41.23 2.04 -4.48
N PRO A 619 -40.60 2.89 -5.31
CA PRO A 619 -41.02 3.04 -6.70
C PRO A 619 -40.55 1.81 -7.48
N GLY A 620 -41.47 0.88 -7.73
CA GLY A 620 -41.24 -0.37 -8.47
C GLY A 620 -41.42 -1.60 -7.59
#